data_AF-A0A834KKS9-F1
#
_entry.id   AF-A0A834KKS9-F1
#
_cell.length_a   1.000
_cell.length_b   1.000
_cell.length_c   1.000
_cell.angle_alpha   90.00
_cell.angle_beta   90.00
_cell.angle_gamma   90.00
#
_symmetry.space_group_name_H-M   'P 1'
#
loop_
_entity.id
_entity.type
_entity.pdbx_description
1 polymer ?
#
loop_
_entity_poly.entity_id
_entity_poly.type
_entity_poly.pdbx_seq_one_letter_code
_entity_poly.pdbx_strand_id
1 'polypeptide(L)'
;MSADTTLHSDERSLNCKRSTYMDWDEYFMAVAFLVSKRSKDPVTRVGACIVDNENRIVGVGYNGMPRGCSDDIFPWKKKSDNKLDEKKLYVCHAEINAILNKNSNKLKNCKMYVGLFPCNECAKVIIQSGLKKIIYMSDKYNFKIKTIAAKRMFDAANVKYIRYIPKNNKIVIDFNEINHIPNMKNLESALVETSCDKQNHNDNDCDESTLSLKNDKSSTNAEKIDDANEEQNLTEMKSLMK
;
A
#
# COMPACT_ATOMS: atom_id res chain seq x y z
N MET A 1 -20.57 -38.87 0.19
CA MET A 1 -19.89 -38.22 1.33
C MET A 1 -20.01 -36.72 1.11
N SER A 2 -20.95 -36.13 1.83
CA SER A 2 -21.43 -34.75 1.69
C SER A 2 -20.34 -33.75 2.10
N ALA A 3 -20.07 -32.79 1.21
CA ALA A 3 -19.28 -31.62 1.54
C ALA A 3 -20.12 -30.69 2.43
N ASP A 4 -19.77 -30.66 3.71
CA ASP A 4 -20.29 -29.71 4.69
C ASP A 4 -19.84 -28.30 4.30
N THR A 5 -20.70 -27.60 3.58
CA THR A 5 -20.52 -26.19 3.22
C THR A 5 -21.32 -25.39 4.24
N THR A 6 -20.77 -25.23 5.43
CA THR A 6 -21.35 -24.38 6.47
C THR A 6 -21.20 -22.92 6.02
N LEU A 7 -22.21 -22.42 5.32
CA LEU A 7 -22.41 -21.01 5.05
C LEU A 7 -22.64 -20.33 6.40
N HIS A 8 -21.61 -19.73 7.00
CA HIS A 8 -21.80 -18.75 8.04
C HIS A 8 -22.51 -17.54 7.43
N SER A 9 -23.82 -17.45 7.66
CA SER A 9 -24.58 -16.24 7.44
C SER A 9 -24.13 -15.21 8.48
N ASP A 10 -23.12 -14.41 8.14
CA ASP A 10 -22.76 -13.23 8.92
C ASP A 10 -23.98 -12.29 8.93
N GLU A 11 -24.77 -12.31 10.01
CA GLU A 11 -25.77 -11.28 10.29
C GLU A 11 -25.03 -9.95 10.46
N ARG A 12 -25.05 -9.14 9.41
CA ARG A 12 -24.43 -7.80 9.42
C ARG A 12 -25.38 -6.83 10.11
N SER A 13 -25.00 -6.35 11.29
CA SER A 13 -25.62 -5.15 11.86
C SER A 13 -25.27 -3.93 11.00
N LEU A 14 -26.28 -3.19 10.55
CA LEU A 14 -26.13 -2.04 9.65
C LEU A 14 -25.65 -0.78 10.38
N ASN A 15 -25.76 -0.75 11.70
CA ASN A 15 -25.49 0.43 12.52
C ASN A 15 -24.11 0.41 13.20
N CYS A 16 -23.31 -0.63 12.98
CA CYS A 16 -21.97 -0.71 13.56
C CYS A 16 -20.88 -1.01 12.53
N LYS A 17 -19.66 -0.56 12.85
CA LYS A 17 -18.47 -0.86 12.04
C LYS A 17 -18.25 -2.38 12.02
N ARG A 18 -17.90 -2.92 10.84
CA ARG A 18 -17.46 -4.31 10.69
C ARG A 18 -16.32 -4.61 11.68
N SER A 19 -16.33 -5.79 12.30
CA SER A 19 -15.24 -6.26 13.17
C SER A 19 -14.10 -6.93 12.38
N THR A 20 -14.40 -7.51 11.21
CA THR A 20 -13.48 -8.29 10.36
C THR A 20 -12.69 -7.45 9.35
N TYR A 21 -12.50 -6.14 9.59
CA TYR A 21 -11.67 -5.30 8.71
C TYR A 21 -10.18 -5.51 8.98
N MET A 22 -9.39 -5.32 7.93
CA MET A 22 -7.95 -5.47 7.96
C MET A 22 -7.30 -4.29 8.69
N ASP A 23 -6.32 -4.56 9.55
CA ASP A 23 -5.50 -3.49 10.11
C ASP A 23 -4.42 -3.00 9.11
N TRP A 24 -3.81 -1.87 9.42
CA TRP A 24 -2.83 -1.24 8.54
C TRP A 24 -1.59 -2.10 8.26
N ASP A 25 -1.03 -2.77 9.28
CA ASP A 25 0.18 -3.57 9.07
C ASP A 25 -0.12 -4.83 8.23
N GLU A 26 -1.28 -5.47 8.48
CA GLU A 26 -1.79 -6.57 7.65
C GLU A 26 -2.01 -6.11 6.20
N TYR A 27 -2.63 -4.94 6.00
CA TYR A 27 -2.84 -4.35 4.68
C TYR A 27 -1.54 -4.07 3.93
N PHE A 28 -0.58 -3.38 4.54
CA PHE A 28 0.66 -3.02 3.85
C PHE A 28 1.55 -4.24 3.57
N MET A 29 1.56 -5.22 4.48
CA MET A 29 2.23 -6.49 4.20
C MET A 29 1.51 -7.25 3.08
N ALA A 30 0.18 -7.27 3.06
CA ALA A 30 -0.60 -7.87 1.98
C ALA A 30 -0.29 -7.22 0.63
N VAL A 31 -0.19 -5.89 0.57
CA VAL A 31 0.23 -5.16 -0.63
C VAL A 31 1.63 -5.60 -1.06
N ALA A 32 2.60 -5.71 -0.15
CA ALA A 32 3.95 -6.20 -0.50
C ALA A 32 3.91 -7.61 -1.11
N PHE A 33 3.06 -8.51 -0.58
CA PHE A 33 2.86 -9.84 -1.16
C PHE A 33 2.10 -9.81 -2.49
N LEU A 34 1.12 -8.93 -2.65
CA LEU A 34 0.35 -8.77 -3.89
C LEU A 34 1.25 -8.28 -5.03
N VAL A 35 2.05 -7.23 -4.80
CA VAL A 35 2.98 -6.71 -5.82
C VAL A 35 4.08 -7.72 -6.17
N SER A 36 4.47 -8.58 -5.23
CA SER A 36 5.42 -9.68 -5.51
C SER A 36 4.93 -10.63 -6.61
N LYS A 37 3.61 -10.75 -6.81
CA LYS A 37 3.00 -11.59 -7.87
C LYS A 37 3.28 -11.07 -9.28
N ARG A 38 3.73 -9.81 -9.43
CA ARG A 38 4.17 -9.27 -10.72
C ARG A 38 5.59 -9.66 -11.12
N SER A 39 6.39 -10.19 -10.19
CA SER A 39 7.75 -10.66 -10.49
C SER A 39 7.71 -11.88 -11.41
N LYS A 40 8.51 -11.83 -12.48
CA LYS A 40 8.72 -12.95 -13.41
C LYS A 40 9.83 -13.92 -12.98
N ASP A 41 10.46 -13.68 -11.83
CA ASP A 41 11.50 -14.57 -11.31
C ASP A 41 10.89 -15.95 -10.97
N PRO A 42 11.36 -17.05 -11.61
CA PRO A 42 10.75 -18.37 -11.43
C PRO A 42 11.00 -18.98 -10.05
N VAL A 43 11.97 -18.47 -9.29
CA VAL A 43 12.42 -19.08 -8.02
C VAL A 43 12.11 -18.21 -6.82
N THR A 44 12.27 -16.90 -6.93
CA THR A 44 12.18 -16.00 -5.77
C THR A 44 11.43 -14.74 -6.13
N ARG A 45 10.20 -14.65 -5.64
CA ARG A 45 9.31 -13.50 -5.84
C ARG A 45 9.20 -12.75 -4.52
N VAL A 46 9.70 -11.52 -4.50
CA VAL A 46 9.70 -10.61 -3.35
C VAL A 46 9.02 -9.32 -3.78
N GLY A 47 8.22 -8.76 -2.89
CA GLY A 47 7.65 -7.44 -3.05
C GLY A 47 7.94 -6.58 -1.82
N ALA A 48 7.91 -5.27 -2.05
CA ALA A 48 8.12 -4.23 -1.06
C ALA A 48 7.07 -3.13 -1.23
N CYS A 49 6.61 -2.57 -0.13
CA CYS A 49 5.66 -1.47 -0.04
C CYS A 49 6.21 -0.41 0.91
N ILE A 50 6.26 0.85 0.49
CA ILE A 50 6.74 1.97 1.29
C ILE A 50 5.54 2.84 1.64
N VAL A 51 5.45 3.19 2.92
CA VAL A 51 4.34 3.91 3.50
C VAL A 51 4.86 5.09 4.30
N ASP A 52 4.20 6.24 4.18
CA ASP A 52 4.53 7.42 4.97
C ASP A 52 3.90 7.41 6.38
N ASN A 53 3.99 8.54 7.09
CA ASN A 53 3.47 8.67 8.45
C ASN A 53 1.94 8.83 8.50
N GLU A 54 1.31 9.17 7.38
CA GLU A 54 -0.14 9.32 7.23
C GLU A 54 -0.78 8.02 6.69
N ASN A 55 -0.02 6.91 6.71
CA ASN A 55 -0.44 5.61 6.19
C ASN A 55 -0.81 5.62 4.69
N ARG A 56 -0.15 6.47 3.90
CA ARG A 56 -0.28 6.48 2.44
C ARG A 56 0.84 5.67 1.81
N ILE A 57 0.50 4.85 0.82
CA ILE A 57 1.49 4.13 0.01
C ILE A 57 2.21 5.13 -0.89
N VAL A 58 3.51 5.28 -0.70
CA VAL A 58 4.35 6.21 -1.46
C VAL A 58 5.31 5.53 -2.43
N GLY A 59 5.37 4.20 -2.43
CA GLY A 59 6.18 3.45 -3.39
C GLY A 59 5.95 1.95 -3.25
N VAL A 60 5.94 1.24 -4.38
CA VAL A 60 5.85 -0.23 -4.43
C VAL A 60 6.84 -0.80 -5.43
N GLY A 61 7.33 -2.00 -5.14
CA GLY A 61 8.31 -2.66 -5.98
C GLY A 61 8.27 -4.17 -5.84
N TYR A 62 8.71 -4.85 -6.88
CA TYR A 62 8.96 -6.28 -6.91
C TYR A 62 10.30 -6.53 -7.61
N ASN A 63 10.92 -7.69 -7.39
CA ASN A 63 12.19 -8.00 -8.05
C ASN A 63 11.99 -8.33 -9.53
N GLY A 64 12.82 -7.74 -10.40
CA GLY A 64 12.71 -7.86 -11.85
C GLY A 64 13.91 -7.28 -12.58
N MET A 65 13.95 -7.43 -13.90
CA MET A 65 14.99 -6.81 -14.73
C MET A 65 14.88 -5.28 -14.73
N PRO A 66 15.95 -4.55 -15.04
CA PRO A 66 15.91 -3.09 -15.21
C PRO A 66 14.94 -2.67 -16.32
N ARG A 67 14.49 -1.41 -16.29
CA ARG A 67 13.62 -0.87 -17.36
C ARG A 67 14.33 -0.95 -18.71
N GLY A 68 13.64 -1.48 -19.72
CA GLY A 68 14.19 -1.70 -21.06
C GLY A 68 14.95 -3.03 -21.23
N CYS A 69 15.23 -3.77 -20.16
CA CYS A 69 15.80 -5.11 -20.25
C CYS A 69 14.67 -6.15 -20.30
N SER A 70 14.51 -6.84 -21.44
CA SER A 70 13.47 -7.86 -21.59
C SER A 70 13.74 -9.07 -20.70
N ASP A 71 12.72 -9.51 -19.96
CA ASP A 71 12.74 -10.72 -19.14
C ASP A 71 12.88 -12.00 -19.98
N ASP A 72 12.67 -11.93 -21.30
CA ASP A 72 12.81 -13.07 -22.24
C ASP A 72 14.24 -13.17 -22.81
N ILE A 73 15.02 -12.09 -22.73
CA ILE A 73 16.39 -12.02 -23.25
C ILE A 73 17.41 -12.20 -22.12
N PHE A 74 17.19 -11.57 -20.97
CA PHE A 74 18.13 -11.60 -19.86
C PHE A 74 17.97 -12.88 -19.00
N PRO A 75 19.07 -13.41 -18.44
CA PRO A 75 19.04 -14.73 -17.82
C PRO A 75 18.40 -14.73 -16.43
N TRP A 76 17.61 -15.77 -16.14
CA TRP A 76 17.02 -16.03 -14.82
C TRP A 76 17.77 -17.07 -13.98
N LYS A 77 18.83 -17.67 -14.52
CA LYS A 77 19.58 -18.74 -13.84
C LYS A 77 20.31 -18.20 -12.62
N LYS A 78 20.32 -19.00 -11.54
CA LYS A 78 20.91 -18.61 -10.25
C LYS A 78 22.42 -18.88 -10.19
N LYS A 79 22.86 -19.89 -10.94
CA LYS A 79 24.25 -20.32 -11.12
C LYS A 79 24.41 -20.80 -12.56
N SER A 80 25.55 -20.49 -13.15
CA SER A 80 25.95 -20.95 -14.48
C SER A 80 27.48 -21.01 -14.55
N ASP A 81 28.02 -21.74 -15.51
CA ASP A 81 29.48 -21.80 -15.73
C ASP A 81 30.02 -20.43 -16.15
N ASN A 82 29.29 -19.75 -17.03
CA ASN A 82 29.52 -18.34 -17.35
C ASN A 82 28.74 -17.44 -16.38
N LYS A 83 29.45 -16.61 -15.63
CA LYS A 83 28.85 -15.67 -14.66
C LYS A 83 27.89 -14.68 -15.31
N LEU A 84 28.08 -14.34 -16.59
CA LEU A 84 27.17 -13.45 -17.33
C LEU A 84 25.79 -14.09 -17.57
N ASP A 85 25.66 -15.40 -17.42
CA ASP A 85 24.35 -16.08 -17.50
C ASP A 85 23.64 -16.13 -16.14
N GLU A 86 24.16 -15.45 -15.11
CA GLU A 86 23.55 -15.42 -13.79
C GLU A 86 22.71 -14.17 -13.57
N LYS A 87 21.45 -14.38 -13.17
CA LYS A 87 20.48 -13.29 -12.93
C LYS A 87 20.93 -12.26 -11.92
N LYS A 88 21.82 -12.64 -10.98
CA LYS A 88 22.25 -11.80 -9.85
C LYS A 88 22.97 -10.52 -10.30
N LEU A 89 23.45 -10.49 -11.55
CA LEU A 89 24.10 -9.33 -12.14
C LEU A 89 23.10 -8.31 -12.70
N TYR A 90 21.88 -8.73 -13.04
CA TYR A 90 20.91 -7.91 -13.76
C TYR A 90 19.69 -7.57 -12.91
N VAL A 91 19.21 -8.51 -12.09
CA VAL A 91 17.95 -8.36 -11.34
C VAL A 91 18.05 -7.24 -10.30
N CYS A 92 17.15 -6.28 -10.40
CA CYS A 92 16.90 -5.30 -9.35
C CYS A 92 16.01 -5.92 -8.26
N HIS A 93 16.36 -5.68 -7.01
CA HIS A 93 15.59 -6.16 -5.85
C HIS A 93 14.31 -5.32 -5.64
N ALA A 94 13.34 -5.90 -4.92
CA ALA A 94 12.04 -5.27 -4.67
C ALA A 94 12.17 -3.95 -3.91
N GLU A 95 13.07 -3.91 -2.93
CA GLU A 95 13.35 -2.74 -2.09
C GLU A 95 13.88 -1.57 -2.91
N ILE A 96 14.79 -1.85 -3.84
CA ILE A 96 15.35 -0.87 -4.77
C ILE A 96 14.25 -0.34 -5.68
N ASN A 97 13.48 -1.24 -6.30
CA ASN A 97 12.40 -0.85 -7.19
C ASN A 97 11.32 -0.05 -6.46
N ALA A 98 10.99 -0.35 -5.21
CA ALA A 98 10.02 0.42 -4.43
C ALA A 98 10.50 1.85 -4.16
N ILE A 99 11.80 2.05 -3.90
CA ILE A 99 12.41 3.37 -3.69
C ILE A 99 12.47 4.16 -5.01
N LEU A 100 12.79 3.48 -6.13
CA LEU A 100 12.88 4.11 -7.45
C LEU A 100 11.51 4.43 -8.07
N ASN A 101 10.47 3.67 -7.72
CA ASN A 101 9.09 3.88 -8.18
C ASN A 101 8.28 4.81 -7.27
N LYS A 102 8.92 5.48 -6.30
CA LYS A 102 8.20 6.33 -5.36
C LYS A 102 7.50 7.48 -6.08
N ASN A 103 6.30 7.85 -5.61
CA ASN A 103 5.57 9.04 -6.05
C ASN A 103 5.75 10.24 -5.10
N SER A 104 6.63 10.10 -4.10
CA SER A 104 6.96 11.15 -3.14
C SER A 104 8.38 11.68 -3.35
N ASN A 105 8.55 12.99 -3.16
CA ASN A 105 9.85 13.65 -3.23
C ASN A 105 10.81 13.21 -2.11
N LYS A 106 10.30 12.74 -0.96
CA LYS A 106 11.11 12.36 0.20
C LYS A 106 10.57 11.09 0.84
N LEU A 107 11.47 10.17 1.22
CA LEU A 107 11.14 8.98 2.02
C LEU A 107 11.55 9.13 3.48
N LYS A 108 11.84 10.37 3.93
CA LYS A 108 12.29 10.66 5.29
C LYS A 108 11.22 10.17 6.28
N ASN A 109 11.64 9.37 7.25
CA ASN A 109 10.79 8.79 8.30
C ASN A 109 9.73 7.79 7.80
N CYS A 110 9.73 7.41 6.53
CA CYS A 110 8.81 6.40 6.01
C CYS A 110 9.15 5.00 6.54
N LYS A 111 8.17 4.09 6.40
CA LYS A 111 8.22 2.68 6.78
C LYS A 111 8.23 1.82 5.50
N MET A 112 9.03 0.76 5.45
CA MET A 112 9.02 -0.22 4.36
C MET A 112 8.53 -1.58 4.86
N TYR A 113 7.50 -2.13 4.22
CA TYR A 113 7.02 -3.49 4.38
C TYR A 113 7.63 -4.37 3.29
N VAL A 114 8.22 -5.51 3.63
CA VAL A 114 8.93 -6.37 2.66
C VAL A 114 8.77 -7.86 2.97
N GLY A 115 8.60 -8.68 1.93
CA GLY A 115 8.41 -10.13 2.10
C GLY A 115 9.64 -10.87 2.65
N LEU A 116 10.85 -10.39 2.35
CA LEU A 116 12.13 -10.99 2.75
C LEU A 116 13.06 -9.92 3.30
N PHE A 117 13.81 -10.24 4.36
CA PHE A 117 14.74 -9.30 4.98
C PHE A 117 15.76 -8.74 3.95
N PRO A 118 15.99 -7.41 3.91
CA PRO A 118 16.83 -6.79 2.89
C PRO A 118 18.29 -7.26 2.90
N CYS A 119 18.89 -7.38 1.71
CA CYS A 119 20.32 -7.63 1.61
C CYS A 119 21.15 -6.36 1.90
N ASN A 120 22.47 -6.50 2.05
CA ASN A 120 23.36 -5.36 2.33
C ASN A 120 23.30 -4.25 1.27
N GLU A 121 23.16 -4.58 -0.02
CA GLU A 121 23.05 -3.55 -1.06
C GLU A 121 21.72 -2.78 -0.96
N CYS A 122 20.62 -3.47 -0.67
CA CYS A 122 19.33 -2.82 -0.41
C CYS A 122 19.39 -1.96 0.86
N ALA A 123 20.06 -2.45 1.91
CA ALA A 123 20.24 -1.70 3.15
C ALA A 123 20.94 -0.36 2.93
N LYS A 124 22.00 -0.31 2.11
CA LYS A 124 22.65 0.96 1.73
C LYS A 124 21.65 1.95 1.14
N VAL A 125 20.85 1.51 0.16
CA VAL A 125 19.89 2.37 -0.55
C VAL A 125 18.74 2.79 0.38
N ILE A 126 18.25 1.89 1.23
CA ILE A 126 17.22 2.18 2.24
C ILE A 126 17.70 3.30 3.18
N ILE A 127 18.91 3.17 3.72
CA ILE A 127 19.51 4.15 4.64
C ILE A 127 19.67 5.50 3.95
N GLN A 128 20.30 5.52 2.76
CA GLN A 128 20.52 6.75 1.99
C GLN A 128 19.21 7.44 1.57
N SER A 129 18.12 6.68 1.43
CA SER A 129 16.81 7.23 1.10
C SER A 129 16.08 7.88 2.29
N GLY A 130 16.59 7.71 3.51
CA GLY A 130 16.01 8.31 4.73
C GLY A 130 14.87 7.50 5.37
N LEU A 131 14.67 6.24 4.96
CA LEU A 131 13.74 5.31 5.60
C LEU A 131 14.21 5.01 7.03
N LYS A 132 13.25 4.91 7.97
CA LYS A 132 13.58 4.71 9.41
C LYS A 132 13.02 3.44 10.02
N LYS A 133 12.11 2.74 9.33
CA LYS A 133 11.54 1.49 9.82
C LYS A 133 11.37 0.48 8.69
N ILE A 134 11.73 -0.76 8.96
CA ILE A 134 11.54 -1.91 8.08
C ILE A 134 10.67 -2.92 8.82
N ILE A 135 9.60 -3.36 8.18
CA ILE A 135 8.70 -4.40 8.66
C ILE A 135 8.85 -5.56 7.69
N TYR A 136 9.39 -6.69 8.13
CA TYR A 136 9.70 -7.81 7.24
C TYR A 136 8.96 -9.09 7.64
N MET A 137 8.52 -9.88 6.66
CA MET A 137 7.83 -11.15 6.95
C MET A 137 8.80 -12.29 7.29
N SER A 138 9.86 -12.45 6.49
CA SER A 138 10.81 -13.56 6.63
C SER A 138 12.25 -13.10 6.76
N ASP A 139 12.97 -13.68 7.71
CA ASP A 139 14.44 -13.57 7.84
C ASP A 139 15.09 -14.96 7.78
N LYS A 140 14.63 -15.80 6.85
CA LYS A 140 15.12 -17.17 6.64
C LYS A 140 16.58 -17.27 6.21
N TYR A 141 17.21 -16.14 5.87
CA TYR A 141 18.61 -16.05 5.47
C TYR A 141 19.44 -15.22 6.45
N ASN A 142 19.04 -15.15 7.72
CA ASN A 142 19.73 -14.39 8.78
C ASN A 142 21.23 -14.70 8.90
N PHE A 143 21.63 -15.94 8.60
CA PHE A 143 22.99 -16.45 8.70
C PHE A 143 23.91 -15.99 7.55
N LYS A 144 23.35 -15.46 6.46
CA LYS A 144 24.17 -15.01 5.33
C LYS A 144 24.92 -13.74 5.69
N ILE A 145 26.19 -13.65 5.28
CA ILE A 145 27.04 -12.46 5.49
C ILE A 145 26.36 -11.18 5.00
N LYS A 146 25.66 -11.22 3.87
CA LYS A 146 24.90 -10.08 3.33
C LYS A 146 23.80 -9.61 4.29
N THR A 147 23.12 -10.53 4.97
CA THR A 147 22.05 -10.20 5.93
C THR A 147 22.64 -9.66 7.23
N ILE A 148 23.72 -10.26 7.72
CA ILE A 148 24.45 -9.79 8.90
C ILE A 148 24.98 -8.38 8.68
N ALA A 149 25.60 -8.11 7.52
CA ALA A 149 26.07 -6.77 7.15
C ALA A 149 24.92 -5.76 7.06
N ALA A 150 23.75 -6.15 6.52
CA ALA A 150 22.57 -5.29 6.50
C ALA A 150 22.11 -4.90 7.92
N LYS A 151 22.03 -5.85 8.85
CA LYS A 151 21.68 -5.58 10.26
C LYS A 151 22.66 -4.61 10.91
N ARG A 152 23.97 -4.85 10.78
CA ARG A 152 25.02 -3.94 11.31
C ARG A 152 24.88 -2.51 10.77
N MET A 153 24.57 -2.36 9.48
CA MET A 153 24.33 -1.05 8.87
C MET A 153 23.04 -0.38 9.39
N PHE A 154 21.95 -1.14 9.52
CA PHE A 154 20.70 -0.61 10.07
C PHE A 154 20.85 -0.17 11.53
N ASP A 155 21.55 -0.96 12.35
CA ASP A 155 21.85 -0.61 13.74
C ASP A 155 22.68 0.67 13.82
N ALA A 156 23.76 0.77 13.03
CA ALA A 156 24.61 1.96 12.98
C ALA A 156 23.88 3.22 12.49
N ALA A 157 22.93 3.07 11.56
CA ALA A 157 22.14 4.17 10.99
C ALA A 157 20.85 4.49 11.77
N ASN A 158 20.60 3.78 12.87
CA ASN A 158 19.37 3.85 13.66
C ASN A 158 18.10 3.67 12.79
N VAL A 159 18.10 2.63 11.95
CA VAL A 159 16.95 2.16 11.16
C VAL A 159 16.38 0.94 11.87
N LYS A 160 15.16 1.07 12.42
CA LYS A 160 14.51 -0.03 13.14
C LYS A 160 14.06 -1.11 12.16
N TYR A 161 14.27 -2.38 12.49
CA TYR A 161 13.70 -3.49 11.73
C TYR A 161 12.91 -4.42 12.66
N ILE A 162 11.70 -4.81 12.24
CA ILE A 162 10.76 -5.59 13.05
C ILE A 162 10.20 -6.71 12.19
N ARG A 163 10.20 -7.94 12.73
CA ARG A 163 9.52 -9.05 12.09
C ARG A 163 8.01 -8.89 12.24
N TYR A 164 7.29 -8.91 11.13
CA TYR A 164 5.83 -8.95 11.15
C TYR A 164 5.32 -10.31 11.63
N ILE A 165 4.33 -10.29 12.51
CA ILE A 165 3.62 -11.47 12.98
C ILE A 165 2.19 -11.37 12.42
N PRO A 166 1.84 -12.18 11.40
CA PRO A 166 0.52 -12.11 10.79
C PRO A 166 -0.56 -12.56 11.78
N LYS A 167 -1.69 -11.84 11.81
CA LYS A 167 -2.90 -12.29 12.50
C LYS A 167 -3.56 -13.44 11.74
N ASN A 168 -3.57 -13.34 10.41
CA ASN A 168 -4.06 -14.37 9.51
C ASN A 168 -2.94 -14.83 8.57
N ASN A 169 -2.79 -16.15 8.40
CA ASN A 169 -1.78 -16.70 7.49
C ASN A 169 -2.12 -16.52 6.00
N LYS A 170 -3.37 -16.16 5.68
CA LYS A 170 -3.89 -16.02 4.33
C LYS A 170 -4.92 -14.90 4.26
N ILE A 171 -4.84 -14.13 3.19
CA ILE A 171 -5.85 -13.15 2.77
C ILE A 171 -6.34 -13.61 1.40
N VAL A 172 -7.66 -13.63 1.21
CA VAL A 172 -8.31 -13.93 -0.06
C VAL A 172 -8.77 -12.62 -0.67
N ILE A 173 -8.48 -12.44 -1.96
CA ILE A 173 -9.04 -11.37 -2.78
C ILE A 173 -9.96 -12.08 -3.77
N ASP A 174 -11.26 -12.02 -3.52
CA ASP A 174 -12.28 -12.57 -4.42
C ASP A 174 -13.03 -11.42 -5.11
N PHE A 175 -12.86 -11.33 -6.43
CA PHE A 175 -13.51 -10.29 -7.22
C PHE A 175 -15.03 -10.44 -7.30
N ASN A 176 -15.58 -11.60 -6.93
CA ASN A 176 -17.03 -11.83 -6.88
C ASN A 176 -17.68 -11.30 -5.60
N GLU A 177 -16.91 -11.00 -4.54
CA GLU A 177 -17.46 -10.53 -3.26
C GLU A 177 -18.33 -9.27 -3.41
N ILE A 178 -18.02 -8.42 -4.40
CA ILE A 178 -18.78 -7.19 -4.67
C ILE A 178 -20.22 -7.48 -5.13
N ASN A 179 -20.47 -8.65 -5.73
CA ASN A 179 -21.80 -9.05 -6.23
C ASN A 179 -22.70 -9.63 -5.12
N HIS A 180 -22.19 -9.75 -3.89
CA HIS A 180 -22.97 -10.30 -2.79
C HIS A 180 -24.10 -9.32 -2.39
N ILE A 181 -25.33 -9.64 -2.77
CA ILE A 181 -26.53 -8.92 -2.33
C ILE A 181 -26.77 -9.22 -0.85
N PRO A 182 -26.72 -8.22 0.05
CA PRO A 182 -27.06 -8.43 1.45
C PRO A 182 -28.50 -8.94 1.58
N ASN A 183 -28.74 -9.91 2.46
CA ASN A 183 -30.09 -10.36 2.73
C ASN A 183 -30.91 -9.21 3.34
N MET A 184 -31.73 -8.55 2.52
CA MET A 184 -32.48 -7.33 2.88
C MET A 184 -33.62 -7.57 3.88
N LYS A 185 -33.90 -8.81 4.30
CA LYS A 185 -34.94 -9.10 5.29
C LYS A 185 -34.71 -8.44 6.66
N ASN A 186 -33.46 -8.05 6.97
CA ASN A 186 -33.11 -7.37 8.22
C ASN A 186 -32.92 -5.84 8.05
N LEU A 187 -33.14 -5.27 6.85
CA LEU A 187 -33.06 -3.82 6.62
C LEU A 187 -34.31 -3.08 7.10
N GLU A 188 -35.49 -3.69 6.93
CA GLU A 188 -36.76 -3.09 7.34
C GLU A 188 -36.93 -3.07 8.87
N SER A 189 -36.38 -4.05 9.60
CA SER A 189 -36.41 -4.05 11.07
C SER A 189 -35.41 -3.09 11.71
N ALA A 190 -34.25 -2.87 11.09
CA ALA A 190 -33.21 -1.97 11.61
C ALA A 190 -33.53 -0.47 11.45
N LEU A 191 -34.41 -0.10 10.52
CA LEU A 191 -34.90 1.27 10.35
C LEU A 191 -35.92 1.67 11.44
N VAL A 192 -36.56 0.71 12.10
CA VAL A 192 -37.55 0.96 13.16
C VAL A 192 -36.89 1.19 14.53
N GLU A 193 -35.65 0.72 14.74
CA GLU A 193 -34.97 0.78 16.05
C GLU A 193 -33.95 1.92 16.21
N THR A 194 -33.91 2.89 15.30
CA THR A 194 -33.08 4.11 15.48
C THR A 194 -33.82 5.24 16.21
N SER A 195 -34.38 4.94 17.39
CA SER A 195 -34.43 5.95 18.45
C SER A 195 -33.13 5.83 19.24
N CYS A 196 -32.18 6.72 18.94
CA CYS A 196 -30.90 6.83 19.62
C CYS A 196 -31.09 6.89 21.15
N ASP A 197 -30.66 5.84 21.86
CA ASP A 197 -30.41 5.90 23.29
C ASP A 197 -29.26 6.86 23.57
N LYS A 198 -29.62 8.07 23.99
CA LYS A 198 -28.71 8.99 24.67
C LYS A 198 -28.40 8.40 26.04
N GLN A 199 -27.29 7.68 26.17
CA GLN A 199 -26.71 7.45 27.49
C GLN A 199 -25.81 8.62 27.87
N ASN A 200 -26.13 9.16 29.05
CA ASN A 200 -25.47 10.23 29.76
C ASN A 200 -23.96 10.05 29.82
N HIS A 201 -23.23 11.06 29.35
CA HIS A 201 -22.03 11.50 30.05
C HIS A 201 -22.17 12.99 30.32
N ASN A 202 -22.28 13.32 31.61
CA ASN A 202 -22.09 14.66 32.14
C ASN A 202 -20.70 15.14 31.73
N ASP A 203 -20.64 16.28 31.06
CA ASP A 203 -19.63 17.29 31.30
C ASP A 203 -20.32 18.65 31.15
N ASN A 204 -20.43 19.35 32.29
CA ASN A 204 -20.89 20.72 32.37
C ASN A 204 -19.84 21.63 31.73
N ASP A 205 -20.26 22.50 30.81
CA ASP A 205 -19.99 23.93 30.87
C ASP A 205 -20.80 24.64 29.77
N CYS A 206 -21.86 25.32 30.21
CA CYS A 206 -22.60 26.29 29.42
C CYS A 206 -22.06 27.67 29.77
N ASP A 207 -21.81 28.49 28.75
CA ASP A 207 -22.20 29.89 28.82
C ASP A 207 -22.65 30.34 27.43
N GLU A 208 -23.95 30.63 27.33
CA GLU A 208 -24.63 31.14 26.16
C GLU A 208 -25.02 32.59 26.44
N SER A 209 -24.72 33.52 25.53
CA SER A 209 -25.42 34.80 25.47
C SER A 209 -25.64 35.25 24.02
N THR A 210 -26.90 35.09 23.60
CA THR A 210 -27.78 36.00 22.85
C THR A 210 -27.35 36.67 21.53
N LEU A 211 -28.14 36.32 20.50
CA LEU A 211 -28.80 37.14 19.45
C LEU A 211 -28.06 38.33 18.79
N SER A 212 -28.00 38.31 17.45
CA SER A 212 -28.89 39.15 16.60
C SER A 212 -28.64 38.98 15.09
N LEU A 213 -29.75 38.97 14.33
CA LEU A 213 -29.79 39.01 12.87
C LEU A 213 -29.43 40.41 12.33
N LYS A 214 -28.69 40.47 11.21
CA LYS A 214 -28.93 41.45 10.14
C LYS A 214 -28.68 40.82 8.76
N ASN A 215 -29.66 41.04 7.89
CA ASN A 215 -29.68 40.75 6.47
C ASN A 215 -28.57 41.51 5.72
N ASP A 216 -28.12 40.97 4.59
CA ASP A 216 -28.02 41.77 3.36
C ASP A 216 -28.05 40.91 2.08
N LYS A 217 -28.78 41.42 1.09
CA LYS A 217 -29.01 40.88 -0.26
C LYS A 217 -28.02 41.50 -1.25
N SER A 218 -27.51 40.72 -2.20
CA SER A 218 -27.19 41.09 -3.60
C SER A 218 -26.52 39.88 -4.28
N SER A 219 -27.25 39.13 -5.11
CA SER A 219 -27.42 39.30 -6.57
C SER A 219 -26.28 38.70 -7.43
N THR A 220 -26.59 37.55 -8.03
CA THR A 220 -26.42 37.20 -9.46
C THR A 220 -25.05 37.38 -10.14
N ASN A 221 -24.42 36.28 -10.58
CA ASN A 221 -24.44 35.84 -11.98
C ASN A 221 -23.59 34.57 -12.18
N ALA A 222 -24.18 33.62 -12.91
CA ALA A 222 -23.49 32.55 -13.60
C ALA A 222 -23.10 33.03 -15.01
N GLU A 223 -21.94 32.60 -15.52
CA GLU A 223 -21.71 32.01 -16.85
C GLU A 223 -20.23 32.07 -17.28
N LYS A 224 -19.74 30.91 -17.75
CA LYS A 224 -18.86 30.60 -18.90
C LYS A 224 -17.62 31.45 -19.19
N ILE A 225 -16.49 30.76 -19.47
CA ILE A 225 -15.33 31.06 -20.37
C ILE A 225 -14.17 30.11 -19.95
N ASP A 226 -13.41 29.39 -20.77
CA ASP A 226 -13.34 29.17 -22.23
C ASP A 226 -12.50 27.90 -22.54
N ASP A 227 -13.00 27.04 -23.44
CA ASP A 227 -12.30 25.87 -24.03
C ASP A 227 -11.36 26.27 -25.20
N ALA A 228 -10.96 27.54 -25.31
CA ALA A 228 -10.20 28.06 -26.45
C ALA A 228 -8.67 27.97 -26.30
N ASN A 229 -8.15 27.54 -25.14
CA ASN A 229 -6.70 27.52 -24.85
C ASN A 229 -6.01 26.17 -25.14
N GLU A 230 -6.75 25.12 -25.50
CA GLU A 230 -6.17 23.79 -25.73
C GLU A 230 -5.79 23.57 -27.21
N GLU A 231 -6.41 24.29 -28.14
CA GLU A 231 -6.20 24.11 -29.59
C GLU A 231 -4.99 24.89 -30.14
N GLN A 232 -4.60 26.01 -29.49
CA GLN A 232 -3.37 26.75 -29.84
C GLN A 232 -2.09 26.01 -29.44
N ASN A 233 -2.09 25.33 -28.29
CA ASN A 233 -0.91 24.58 -27.81
C ASN A 233 -0.62 23.32 -28.65
N LEU A 234 -1.64 22.70 -29.25
CA LEU A 234 -1.46 21.52 -30.12
C LEU A 234 -0.87 21.86 -31.50
N THR A 235 -1.03 23.11 -31.95
CA THR A 235 -0.57 23.56 -33.26
C THR A 235 0.91 23.98 -33.23
N GLU A 236 1.39 24.57 -32.13
CA GLU A 236 2.82 24.88 -31.93
C GLU A 236 3.68 23.62 -31.74
N MET A 237 3.17 22.59 -31.05
CA MET A 237 3.94 21.34 -30.86
C MET A 237 4.17 20.52 -32.14
N LYS A 238 3.32 20.69 -33.17
CA LYS A 238 3.48 19.97 -34.46
C LYS A 238 4.44 20.67 -35.43
N SER A 239 4.79 21.93 -35.18
CA SER A 239 5.76 22.71 -35.97
C SER A 239 7.22 22.36 -35.61
N LEU A 240 7.47 21.89 -34.39
CA LEU A 240 8.80 21.57 -33.85
C LEU A 240 9.26 20.13 -34.09
N MET A 241 8.46 19.30 -34.79
CA MET A 241 8.79 17.89 -35.10
C MET A 241 8.87 17.61 -36.62
N LYS A 242 9.33 18.57 -37.42
CA LYS A 242 9.78 18.34 -38.80
C LYS A 242 11.24 18.70 -38.96
#